data_AF-A0A945ZRD7-F1
#
_entry.id   AF-A0A945ZRD7-F1
#
_cell.length_a   1.000
_cell.length_b   1.000
_cell.length_c   1.000
_cell.angle_alpha   90.00
_cell.angle_beta   90.00
_cell.angle_gamma   90.00
#
_symmetry.space_group_name_H-M   'P 1'
#
loop_
_entity.id
_entity.type
_entity.pdbx_description
1 polymer ?
#
loop_
_entity_poly.entity_id
_entity_poly.type
_entity_poly.pdbx_seq_one_letter_code
_entity_poly.pdbx_strand_id
1 'polypeptide(L)'
;MQTKFYFLLGMLVGLTSVSSTSVAQTACFGYDSGDQAPDGFQLHVETFATFDGTESSPEVAALAGSTTYRIYLETPSAADYVSRVSTNGESGIVELTTSTSFYMNEFGGLTVNDINPGLFAFFPELEYDSYVTIGLDS
;
A
#
# COMPACT_ATOMS: atom_id res chain seq x y z
N MET A 1 -4.16 16.99 44.50
CA MET A 1 -3.25 16.90 45.67
C MET A 1 -2.94 15.43 45.93
N GLN A 2 -1.64 15.12 45.90
CA GLN A 2 -0.93 13.93 46.38
C GLN A 2 -1.32 12.50 45.95
N THR A 3 -0.41 11.94 45.14
CA THR A 3 -0.04 10.55 44.90
C THR A 3 0.26 9.78 46.20
N LYS A 4 -0.09 8.48 46.24
CA LYS A 4 0.59 7.49 47.07
C LYS A 4 0.79 6.19 46.27
N PHE A 5 2.04 5.73 46.25
CA PHE A 5 2.54 4.49 45.63
C PHE A 5 2.55 3.37 46.68
N TYR A 6 2.13 2.16 46.31
CA TYR A 6 2.51 0.93 47.02
C TYR A 6 2.76 -0.20 46.02
N PHE A 7 4.00 -0.70 46.03
CA PHE A 7 4.42 -1.94 45.37
C PHE A 7 3.97 -3.13 46.23
N LEU A 8 3.30 -4.10 45.63
CA LEU A 8 3.16 -5.44 46.22
C LEU A 8 3.83 -6.44 45.27
N LEU A 9 4.95 -6.98 45.73
CA LEU A 9 5.72 -8.03 45.08
C LEU A 9 4.96 -9.36 45.24
N GLY A 10 4.47 -9.92 44.13
CA GLY A 10 3.89 -11.27 44.16
C GLY A 10 3.16 -11.67 42.88
N MET A 11 3.73 -12.66 42.20
CA MET A 11 3.06 -13.58 41.27
C MET A 11 3.07 -13.20 39.78
N LEU A 12 4.16 -13.61 39.12
CA LEU A 12 4.25 -14.19 37.77
C LEU A 12 3.03 -13.96 36.86
N VAL A 13 2.95 -12.76 36.26
CA VAL A 13 2.22 -12.57 35.01
C VAL A 13 3.24 -12.81 33.91
N GLY A 14 3.03 -13.89 33.14
CA GLY A 14 3.75 -14.09 31.90
C GLY A 14 3.50 -12.89 30.99
N LEU A 15 4.44 -11.95 30.96
CA LEU A 15 4.56 -11.03 29.85
C LEU A 15 4.94 -11.89 28.64
N THR A 16 3.95 -12.33 27.87
CA THR A 16 4.17 -12.40 26.43
C THR A 16 4.29 -10.94 25.99
N SER A 17 5.49 -10.38 26.09
CA SER A 17 5.81 -9.20 25.30
C SER A 17 5.61 -9.64 23.86
N VAL A 18 4.53 -9.21 23.24
CA VAL A 18 4.47 -9.22 21.78
C VAL A 18 5.49 -8.15 21.39
N SER A 19 6.74 -8.57 21.21
CA SER A 19 7.79 -7.74 20.67
C SER A 19 7.44 -7.53 19.20
N SER A 20 6.51 -6.62 18.92
CA SER A 20 6.33 -6.10 17.57
C SER A 20 7.56 -5.25 17.28
N THR A 21 8.57 -5.87 16.65
CA THR A 21 9.73 -5.16 16.12
C THR A 21 9.25 -4.25 15.01
N SER A 22 9.21 -2.95 15.26
CA SER A 22 9.00 -1.95 14.22
C SER A 22 10.29 -1.82 13.40
N VAL A 23 10.27 -2.31 12.17
CA VAL A 23 11.42 -2.19 11.26
C VAL A 23 11.20 -0.97 10.36
N ALA A 24 12.17 -0.05 10.34
CA ALA A 24 12.18 1.07 9.41
C ALA A 24 13.11 0.74 8.25
N GLN A 25 12.56 0.54 7.06
CA GLN A 25 13.33 0.28 5.85
C GLN A 25 13.67 1.59 5.16
N THR A 26 14.96 1.89 5.05
CA THR A 26 15.49 3.08 4.33
C THR A 26 16.14 2.69 2.99
N ALA A 27 16.21 1.40 2.68
CA ALA A 27 16.72 0.95 1.38
C ALA A 27 15.68 1.21 0.29
N CYS A 28 16.11 1.83 -0.81
CA CYS A 28 15.32 1.97 -2.02
C CYS A 28 14.81 0.58 -2.44
N PHE A 29 13.52 0.45 -2.73
CA PHE A 29 13.02 -0.68 -3.52
C PHE A 29 13.54 -0.50 -4.96
N GLY A 30 14.83 -0.76 -5.16
CA GLY A 30 15.28 -1.26 -6.44
C GLY A 30 14.66 -2.65 -6.64
N TYR A 31 14.51 -3.07 -7.90
CA TYR A 31 14.14 -4.44 -8.24
C TYR A 31 15.05 -5.49 -7.55
N ASP A 32 16.25 -5.08 -7.13
CA ASP A 32 17.11 -5.82 -6.22
C ASP A 32 17.04 -5.18 -4.83
N SER A 33 16.55 -5.94 -3.85
CA SER A 33 16.65 -5.60 -2.43
C SER A 33 18.10 -5.23 -2.12
N GLY A 34 18.39 -3.97 -1.83
CA GLY A 34 19.74 -3.58 -1.40
C GLY A 34 20.17 -4.44 -0.21
N ASP A 35 21.48 -4.66 -0.05
CA ASP A 35 22.11 -5.52 0.97
C ASP A 35 21.67 -5.29 2.44
N GLN A 36 20.81 -4.29 2.69
CA GLN A 36 20.31 -3.88 4.01
C GLN A 36 18.78 -4.01 4.14
N ALA A 37 18.07 -4.55 3.14
CA ALA A 37 16.66 -4.86 3.27
C ALA A 37 16.48 -5.99 4.29
N PRO A 38 15.57 -5.85 5.28
CA PRO A 38 15.24 -6.94 6.18
C PRO A 38 14.67 -8.12 5.39
N ASP A 39 15.16 -9.33 5.67
CA ASP A 39 14.70 -10.55 5.00
C ASP A 39 13.17 -10.68 5.08
N GLY A 40 12.56 -10.94 3.92
CA GLY A 40 11.12 -11.19 3.77
C GLY A 40 10.25 -9.95 3.52
N PHE A 41 10.81 -8.73 3.48
CA PHE A 41 10.09 -7.55 2.97
C PHE A 41 10.47 -7.27 1.53
N GLN A 42 9.51 -7.37 0.61
CA GLN A 42 9.76 -7.18 -0.83
C GLN A 42 8.61 -6.45 -1.51
N LEU A 43 8.93 -5.55 -2.43
CA LEU A 43 7.93 -4.88 -3.27
C LEU A 43 7.65 -5.75 -4.50
N HIS A 44 6.40 -6.15 -4.67
CA HIS A 44 5.96 -6.83 -5.87
C HIS A 44 5.29 -5.86 -6.82
N VAL A 45 5.52 -6.12 -8.10
CA VAL A 45 4.82 -5.47 -9.19
C VAL A 45 4.28 -6.58 -10.07
N GLU A 46 2.96 -6.63 -10.21
CA GLU A 46 2.30 -7.58 -11.10
C GLU A 46 1.34 -6.84 -12.02
N THR A 47 1.15 -7.40 -13.21
CA THR A 47 0.13 -6.93 -14.14
C THR A 47 -1.24 -7.37 -13.63
N PHE A 48 -2.13 -6.40 -13.40
CA PHE A 48 -3.51 -6.65 -13.00
C PHE A 48 -4.42 -6.78 -14.22
N ALA A 49 -4.32 -5.84 -15.16
CA ALA A 49 -5.12 -5.83 -16.38
C ALA A 49 -4.37 -5.15 -17.54
N THR A 50 -4.60 -5.62 -18.76
CA THR A 50 -4.10 -5.01 -20.01
C THR A 50 -5.29 -4.77 -20.92
N PHE A 51 -5.34 -3.60 -21.56
CA PHE A 51 -6.47 -3.23 -22.40
C PHE A 51 -6.07 -3.18 -23.88
N ASP A 52 -6.84 -3.83 -24.73
CA ASP A 52 -6.59 -3.90 -26.18
C ASP A 52 -7.66 -3.18 -27.01
N GLY A 53 -8.69 -2.63 -26.37
CA GLY A 53 -9.80 -1.92 -27.00
C GLY A 53 -10.95 -2.82 -27.43
N THR A 54 -10.92 -4.12 -27.10
CA THR A 54 -11.99 -5.07 -27.40
C THR A 54 -12.95 -5.31 -26.23
N GLU A 55 -12.82 -4.52 -25.17
CA GLU A 55 -13.61 -4.61 -23.94
C GLU A 55 -15.09 -4.28 -24.20
N SER A 56 -15.96 -4.92 -23.43
CA SER A 56 -17.42 -4.83 -23.65
C SER A 56 -18.00 -3.47 -23.30
N SER A 57 -17.33 -2.70 -22.44
CA SER A 57 -17.69 -1.32 -22.12
C SER A 57 -16.88 -0.37 -23.00
N PRO A 58 -17.52 0.59 -23.69
CA PRO A 58 -16.84 1.64 -24.44
C PRO A 58 -15.83 2.44 -23.61
N GLU A 59 -16.14 2.65 -22.33
CA GLU A 59 -15.33 3.41 -21.38
C GLU A 59 -14.06 2.64 -21.01
N VAL A 60 -14.17 1.33 -20.74
CA VAL A 60 -13.01 0.46 -20.51
C VAL A 60 -12.19 0.29 -21.79
N ALA A 61 -12.85 0.18 -22.95
CA ALA A 61 -12.16 0.13 -24.25
C ALA A 61 -11.37 1.41 -24.56
N ALA A 62 -11.76 2.56 -23.98
CA ALA A 62 -10.99 3.79 -24.09
C ALA A 62 -9.63 3.72 -23.35
N LEU A 63 -9.43 2.74 -22.46
CA LEU A 63 -8.14 2.47 -21.80
C LEU A 63 -7.17 1.70 -22.71
N ALA A 64 -7.55 1.37 -23.96
CA ALA A 64 -6.72 0.62 -24.90
C ALA A 64 -5.27 1.10 -24.98
N GLY A 65 -4.33 0.17 -24.91
CA GLY A 65 -2.90 0.45 -24.86
C GLY A 65 -2.36 0.80 -23.47
N SER A 66 -3.22 0.86 -22.46
CA SER A 66 -2.84 1.02 -21.06
C SER A 66 -2.68 -0.34 -20.37
N THR A 67 -1.98 -0.34 -19.24
CA THR A 67 -1.83 -1.53 -18.38
C THR A 67 -1.98 -1.09 -16.94
N THR A 68 -2.90 -1.74 -16.23
CA THR A 68 -3.05 -1.56 -14.79
C THR A 68 -2.09 -2.51 -14.09
N TYR A 69 -1.27 -1.95 -13.20
CA TYR A 69 -0.33 -2.69 -12.37
C TYR A 69 -0.80 -2.68 -10.93
N ARG A 70 -0.59 -3.79 -10.22
CA ARG A 70 -0.72 -3.85 -8.76
C ARG A 70 0.68 -3.83 -8.16
N ILE A 71 0.94 -2.81 -7.35
CA ILE A 71 2.20 -2.66 -6.62
C ILE A 71 1.89 -2.82 -5.14
N TYR A 72 2.49 -3.81 -4.49
CA TYR A 72 2.24 -4.09 -3.08
C TYR A 72 3.51 -4.55 -2.35
N LEU A 73 3.56 -4.27 -1.06
CA LEU A 73 4.62 -4.74 -0.17
C LEU A 73 4.22 -6.11 0.38
N GLU A 74 5.02 -7.14 0.11
CA GLU A 74 4.94 -8.41 0.82
C GLU A 74 5.64 -8.27 2.18
N THR A 75 4.99 -8.79 3.21
CA THR A 75 5.50 -8.87 4.56
C THR A 75 5.78 -10.32 4.96
N PRO A 76 6.77 -10.59 5.82
CA PRO A 76 7.11 -11.95 6.24
C PRO A 76 5.97 -12.67 6.98
N SER A 77 5.09 -11.92 7.65
CA SER A 77 3.97 -12.43 8.44
C SER A 77 2.67 -11.71 8.10
N ALA A 78 1.55 -12.45 8.17
CA ALA A 78 0.21 -11.90 8.03
C ALA A 78 -0.22 -10.99 9.21
N ALA A 79 0.55 -10.97 10.30
CA ALA A 79 0.35 -10.05 11.42
C ALA A 79 1.08 -8.72 11.25
N ASP A 80 1.96 -8.61 10.26
CA ASP A 80 2.69 -7.39 9.97
C ASP A 80 1.78 -6.39 9.26
N TYR A 81 1.97 -5.10 9.54
CA TYR A 81 1.24 -4.03 8.86
C TYR A 81 2.14 -2.83 8.64
N VAL A 82 1.85 -2.10 7.57
CA VAL A 82 2.56 -0.85 7.25
C VAL A 82 1.93 0.28 8.05
N SER A 83 2.73 0.93 8.89
CA SER A 83 2.28 2.08 9.68
C SER A 83 2.48 3.41 8.97
N ARG A 84 3.52 3.52 8.12
CA ARG A 84 3.88 4.74 7.41
C ARG A 84 4.83 4.44 6.24
N VAL A 85 4.71 5.22 5.18
CA VAL A 85 5.72 5.36 4.12
C VAL A 85 6.34 6.75 4.25
N SER A 86 7.67 6.82 4.42
CA SER A 86 8.37 8.09 4.61
C SER A 86 9.83 8.02 4.23
N THR A 87 10.42 9.17 3.88
CA THR A 87 11.86 9.31 3.68
C THR A 87 12.57 9.78 4.96
N ASN A 88 13.88 9.60 5.01
CA ASN A 88 14.75 9.91 6.15
C ASN A 88 15.26 11.37 6.21
N GLY A 89 14.56 12.33 5.60
CA GLY A 89 14.80 13.77 5.80
C GLY A 89 15.77 14.46 4.82
N GLU A 90 15.62 15.79 4.78
CA GLU A 90 16.24 16.88 3.99
C GLU A 90 16.12 16.85 2.45
N SER A 91 16.07 15.70 1.76
CA SER A 91 15.86 15.68 0.29
C SER A 91 15.23 14.40 -0.27
N GLY A 92 14.80 13.46 0.58
CA GLY A 92 14.15 12.25 0.11
C GLY A 92 12.70 12.53 -0.29
N ILE A 93 12.36 12.25 -1.55
CA ILE A 93 10.97 12.22 -2.03
C ILE A 93 10.56 10.75 -2.21
N VAL A 94 9.36 10.38 -1.75
CA VAL A 94 8.72 9.14 -2.16
C VAL A 94 7.89 9.47 -3.40
N GLU A 95 8.32 8.98 -4.54
CA GLU A 95 7.65 9.22 -5.82
C GLU A 95 7.36 7.90 -6.51
N LEU A 96 6.14 7.78 -7.03
CA LEU A 96 5.78 6.79 -8.01
C LEU A 96 5.69 7.50 -9.36
N THR A 97 6.55 7.11 -10.29
CA THR A 97 6.60 7.70 -11.64
C THR A 97 6.28 6.64 -12.68
N THR A 98 5.70 7.08 -13.79
CA THR A 98 5.47 6.25 -14.98
C THR A 98 6.15 6.92 -16.17
N SER A 99 6.54 6.13 -17.17
CA SER A 99 7.06 6.66 -18.44
C SER A 99 5.97 7.30 -19.30
N THR A 100 4.69 7.13 -18.94
CA THR A 100 3.53 7.67 -19.64
C THR A 100 2.73 8.61 -18.71
N SER A 101 1.46 8.30 -18.45
CA SER A 101 0.55 9.03 -17.57
C SER A 101 -0.24 8.05 -16.72
N PHE A 102 -0.57 8.45 -15.49
CA PHE A 102 -1.55 7.72 -14.68
C PHE A 102 -2.95 8.02 -15.19
N TYR A 103 -3.80 7.00 -15.19
CA TYR A 103 -5.23 7.16 -15.44
C TYR A 103 -5.89 7.63 -14.15
N MET A 104 -6.71 8.69 -14.23
CA MET A 104 -7.46 9.27 -13.12
C MET A 104 -8.93 9.43 -13.53
N ASN A 105 -9.84 8.73 -12.87
CA ASN A 105 -11.28 8.86 -13.12
C ASN A 105 -11.86 10.10 -12.41
N GLU A 106 -12.85 10.77 -13.01
CA GLU A 106 -13.51 11.94 -12.42
C GLU A 106 -14.26 11.61 -11.11
N PHE A 107 -14.74 10.37 -10.97
CA PHE A 107 -15.45 9.88 -9.79
C PHE A 107 -14.55 9.13 -8.79
N GLY A 108 -13.24 9.09 -9.05
CA GLY A 108 -12.25 8.48 -8.18
C GLY A 108 -11.41 9.51 -7.42
N GLY A 109 -10.23 9.09 -6.98
CA GLY A 109 -9.34 9.94 -6.23
C GLY A 109 -7.98 9.30 -5.95
N LEU A 110 -7.11 10.06 -5.29
CA LEU A 110 -5.74 9.63 -5.01
C LEU A 110 -5.68 8.46 -4.00
N THR A 111 -6.75 8.28 -3.22
CA THR A 111 -6.82 7.24 -2.20
C THR A 111 -8.05 6.36 -2.39
N VAL A 112 -7.97 5.11 -1.94
CA VAL A 112 -9.07 4.15 -2.06
C VAL A 112 -10.37 4.61 -1.38
N ASN A 113 -10.30 5.53 -0.41
CA ASN A 113 -11.50 6.08 0.26
C ASN A 113 -12.39 6.88 -0.69
N ASP A 114 -11.82 7.40 -1.77
CA ASP A 114 -12.54 8.18 -2.78
C ASP A 114 -13.15 7.27 -3.87
N ILE A 115 -12.82 5.98 -3.85
CA ILE A 115 -13.36 4.97 -4.77
C ILE A 115 -14.57 4.31 -4.12
N ASN A 116 -15.73 4.42 -4.79
CA ASN A 116 -16.97 3.80 -4.34
C ASN A 116 -17.31 2.58 -5.21
N PRO A 117 -17.20 1.34 -4.69
CA PRO A 117 -17.52 0.14 -5.45
C PRO A 117 -18.96 0.08 -5.97
N GLY A 118 -19.88 0.79 -5.34
CA GLY A 118 -21.26 0.91 -5.83
C GLY A 118 -21.40 1.61 -7.18
N LEU A 119 -20.36 2.32 -7.63
CA LEU A 119 -20.33 3.02 -8.92
C LEU A 119 -19.81 2.15 -10.07
N PHE A 120 -19.17 1.00 -9.81
CA PHE A 120 -18.58 0.14 -10.86
C PHE A 120 -19.61 -0.38 -11.86
N ALA A 121 -20.87 -0.54 -11.45
CA ALA A 121 -21.94 -0.96 -12.35
C ALA A 121 -22.33 0.11 -13.39
N PHE A 122 -21.99 1.38 -13.13
CA PHE A 122 -22.30 2.52 -13.99
C PHE A 122 -21.05 3.05 -14.69
N PHE A 123 -19.91 2.99 -14.01
CA PHE A 123 -18.58 3.44 -14.46
C PHE A 123 -17.59 2.30 -14.24
N PRO A 124 -17.60 1.26 -15.09
CA PRO A 124 -16.73 0.09 -14.95
C PRO A 124 -15.25 0.43 -15.05
N GLU A 125 -14.90 1.51 -15.75
CA GLU A 125 -13.53 2.01 -15.86
C GLU A 125 -12.96 2.54 -14.53
N LEU A 126 -13.82 2.86 -13.55
CA LEU A 126 -13.41 3.27 -12.21
C LEU A 126 -12.68 2.15 -11.44
N GLU A 127 -12.94 0.88 -11.77
CA GLU A 127 -12.24 -0.27 -11.17
C GLU A 127 -10.73 -0.25 -11.49
N TYR A 128 -10.35 0.41 -12.58
CA TYR A 128 -8.98 0.49 -13.07
C TYR A 128 -8.32 1.85 -12.82
N ASP A 129 -8.93 2.67 -11.94
CA ASP A 129 -8.39 3.97 -11.56
C ASP A 129 -7.03 3.85 -10.84
N SER A 130 -6.17 4.85 -10.98
CA SER A 130 -4.88 4.86 -10.28
C SER A 130 -5.04 5.44 -8.88
N TYR A 131 -4.89 4.59 -7.86
CA TYR A 131 -4.96 5.02 -6.46
C TYR A 131 -3.86 4.38 -5.61
N VAL A 132 -3.64 4.96 -4.43
CA VAL A 132 -2.72 4.42 -3.41
C VAL A 132 -3.50 4.11 -2.14
N THR A 133 -3.11 3.03 -1.48
CA THR A 133 -3.71 2.59 -0.20
C THR A 133 -2.66 2.03 0.74
N ILE A 134 -2.93 2.12 2.05
CA ILE A 134 -2.17 1.45 3.10
C ILE A 134 -3.18 0.70 3.97
N GLY A 135 -3.21 -0.63 3.85
CA GLY A 135 -4.05 -1.49 4.70
C GLY A 135 -5.55 -1.37 4.48
N LEU A 136 -5.99 -0.87 3.32
CA LEU A 136 -7.38 -0.84 2.90
C LEU A 136 -7.51 -1.45 1.51
N ASP A 137 -8.50 -2.30 1.32
CA ASP A 137 -8.89 -2.85 0.02
C ASP A 137 -10.12 -2.08 -0.51
N SER A 138 -10.21 -1.95 -1.84
CA SER A 138 -11.35 -1.38 -2.56
C SER A 138 -12.46 -2.39 -2.77
#